data_AF-A0A7W7SKC4-F1
#
_entry.id   AF-A0A7W7SKC4-F1
#
_cell.length_a   1.000
_cell.length_b   1.000
_cell.length_c   1.000
_cell.angle_alpha   90.00
_cell.angle_beta   90.00
_cell.angle_gamma   90.00
#
_symmetry.space_group_name_H-M   'P 1'
#
loop_
_entity.id
_entity.type
_entity.pdbx_description
1 polymer ?
#
loop_
_entity_poly.entity_id
_entity_poly.type
_entity_poly.pdbx_seq_one_letter_code
_entity_poly.pdbx_strand_id
1 'polypeptide(L)'
;MIHHRMAEPARTAALAALADLWSQGCPVAGPNGRERLVDVGLRRWHSFHRRHSRVRPPTHEARIRDLVRGLVEAVEPEPRLVGPLVKDYECVAEAITAAVSLSDR
;
A
#
# COMPACT_ATOMS: atom_id res chain seq x y z
N MET A 1 5.24 -20.43 10.20
CA MET A 1 3.93 -19.87 10.60
C MET A 1 4.15 -18.65 11.51
N ILE A 2 4.85 -17.61 11.01
CA ILE A 2 5.25 -16.40 11.77
C ILE A 2 4.67 -15.11 11.14
N HIS A 3 4.22 -15.16 9.88
CA HIS A 3 3.71 -13.99 9.16
C HIS A 3 2.42 -13.38 9.72
N HIS A 4 1.61 -14.11 10.50
CA HIS A 4 0.34 -13.59 10.98
C HIS A 4 0.50 -12.59 12.15
N ARG A 5 1.50 -12.78 13.03
CA ARG A 5 1.65 -11.99 14.26
C ARG A 5 2.25 -10.59 14.03
N MET A 6 3.09 -10.43 13.00
CA MET A 6 3.66 -9.12 12.60
C MET A 6 2.75 -8.34 11.64
N ALA A 7 1.80 -9.02 10.98
CA ALA A 7 0.86 -8.37 10.08
C ALA A 7 -0.16 -7.50 10.84
N GLU A 8 -0.55 -7.87 12.07
CA GLU A 8 -1.55 -7.13 12.84
C GLU A 8 -1.09 -5.72 13.30
N PRO A 9 0.13 -5.53 13.84
CA PRO A 9 0.66 -4.19 14.11
C PRO A 9 0.75 -3.32 12.86
N ALA A 10 1.27 -3.89 11.76
CA ALA A 10 1.42 -3.17 10.49
C ALA A 10 0.06 -2.78 9.90
N ARG A 11 -0.93 -3.68 9.98
CA ARG A 11 -2.30 -3.43 9.54
C ARG A 11 -2.95 -2.33 10.35
N THR A 12 -2.82 -2.37 11.68
CA THR A 12 -3.39 -1.35 12.57
C THR A 12 -2.76 0.02 12.30
N ALA A 13 -1.43 0.09 12.18
CA ALA A 13 -0.72 1.32 11.86
C ALA A 13 -1.10 1.87 10.47
N ALA A 14 -1.24 1.01 9.46
CA ALA A 14 -1.66 1.42 8.12
C ALA A 14 -3.11 1.95 8.11
N LEU A 15 -4.03 1.31 8.86
CA LEU A 15 -5.40 1.79 8.99
C LEU A 15 -5.48 3.17 9.63
N ALA A 16 -4.68 3.41 10.68
CA ALA A 16 -4.58 4.73 11.31
C ALA A 16 -4.00 5.77 10.33
N ALA A 17 -2.92 5.45 9.64
CA ALA A 17 -2.30 6.36 8.67
C ALA A 17 -3.25 6.71 7.51
N LEU A 18 -4.04 5.76 7.00
CA LEU A 18 -5.04 6.05 5.98
C LEU A 18 -6.23 6.85 6.54
N ALA A 19 -6.56 6.72 7.83
CA ALA A 19 -7.55 7.59 8.47
C ALA A 19 -7.07 9.05 8.51
N ASP A 20 -5.77 9.26 8.79
CA ASP A 20 -5.15 10.58 8.79
C ASP A 20 -5.06 11.17 7.37
N LEU A 21 -4.70 10.37 6.36
CA LEU A 21 -4.72 10.83 4.97
C LEU A 21 -6.12 11.26 4.52
N TRP A 22 -7.16 10.54 4.93
CA TRP A 22 -8.54 10.92 4.65
C TRP A 22 -8.92 12.24 5.31
N SER A 23 -8.55 12.45 6.58
CA SER A 23 -8.82 13.71 7.26
C SER A 23 -8.10 14.91 6.63
N GLN A 24 -6.99 14.66 5.92
CA GLN A 24 -6.23 15.64 5.13
C GLN A 24 -6.75 15.82 3.69
N GLY A 25 -7.81 15.10 3.30
CA GLY A 25 -8.46 15.26 2.00
C GLY A 25 -8.00 14.31 0.90
N CYS A 26 -7.26 13.23 1.22
CA CYS A 26 -6.92 12.19 0.24
C CYS A 26 -8.14 11.31 -0.06
N PRO A 27 -8.77 11.41 -1.25
CA PRO A 27 -10.03 10.73 -1.54
C PRO A 27 -9.90 9.20 -1.57
N VAL A 28 -8.73 8.69 -1.99
CA VAL A 28 -8.46 7.25 -2.09
C VAL A 28 -8.45 6.59 -0.70
N ALA A 29 -8.07 7.30 0.35
CA ALA A 29 -8.01 6.77 1.71
C ALA A 29 -9.39 6.72 2.44
N GLY A 30 -10.47 6.94 1.69
CA GLY A 30 -11.84 6.99 2.19
C GLY A 30 -12.30 5.71 2.91
N PRO A 31 -13.29 5.83 3.81
CA PRO A 31 -13.68 4.74 4.72
C PRO A 31 -14.21 3.50 3.99
N ASN A 32 -14.91 3.66 2.86
CA ASN A 32 -15.57 2.55 2.16
C ASN A 32 -14.61 1.53 1.51
N GLY A 33 -13.35 1.89 1.31
CA GLY A 33 -12.34 1.02 0.67
C GLY A 33 -11.06 0.83 1.49
N ARG A 34 -10.98 1.46 2.67
CA ARG A 34 -9.73 1.57 3.44
C ARG A 34 -9.14 0.22 3.84
N GLU A 35 -9.96 -0.67 4.39
CA GLU A 35 -9.50 -2.00 4.80
C GLU A 35 -8.97 -2.80 3.61
N ARG A 36 -9.70 -2.78 2.50
CA ARG A 36 -9.28 -3.44 1.25
C ARG A 36 -7.97 -2.87 0.73
N LEU A 37 -7.77 -1.55 0.77
CA LEU A 37 -6.51 -0.90 0.37
C LEU A 37 -5.34 -1.39 1.22
N VAL A 38 -5.51 -1.42 2.54
CA VAL A 38 -4.47 -1.91 3.48
C VAL A 38 -4.15 -3.38 3.20
N ASP A 39 -5.17 -4.23 3.12
CA ASP A 39 -4.99 -5.68 2.95
C ASP A 39 -4.30 -6.02 1.62
N VAL A 40 -4.72 -5.37 0.53
CA VAL A 40 -4.06 -5.49 -0.78
C VAL A 40 -2.62 -4.99 -0.71
N GLY A 41 -2.40 -3.83 -0.09
CA GLY A 41 -1.09 -3.19 -0.05
C GLY A 41 -0.07 -4.01 0.72
N LEU A 42 -0.42 -4.47 1.93
CA LEU A 42 0.43 -5.34 2.75
C LEU A 42 0.77 -6.64 2.01
N ARG A 43 -0.23 -7.30 1.43
CA ARG A 43 -0.02 -8.53 0.64
C ARG A 43 0.94 -8.31 -0.52
N ARG A 44 0.78 -7.20 -1.25
CA ARG A 44 1.57 -6.86 -2.44
C ARG A 44 3.01 -6.50 -2.06
N TRP A 45 3.20 -5.79 -0.96
CA TRP A 45 4.50 -5.44 -0.38
C TRP A 45 5.32 -6.68 0.00
N HIS A 46 4.73 -7.61 0.75
CA HIS A 46 5.41 -8.85 1.16
C HIS A 46 5.69 -9.79 -0.02
N SER A 47 4.85 -9.75 -1.06
CA SER A 47 5.03 -10.56 -2.26
C SER A 47 6.02 -9.98 -3.29
N PHE A 48 6.64 -8.83 -3.02
CA PHE A 48 7.49 -8.13 -3.99
C PHE A 48 8.66 -9.00 -4.49
N HIS A 49 9.45 -9.57 -3.57
CA HIS A 49 10.64 -10.36 -3.92
C HIS A 49 10.31 -11.63 -4.71
N ARG A 50 9.14 -12.22 -4.47
CA ARG A 50 8.65 -13.37 -5.25
C ARG A 50 8.33 -12.97 -6.70
N ARG A 51 7.76 -11.78 -6.91
CA ARG A 51 7.38 -11.28 -8.24
C ARG A 51 8.55 -10.71 -9.04
N HIS A 52 9.55 -10.19 -8.34
CA HIS A 52 10.71 -9.50 -8.93
C HIS A 52 12.02 -10.23 -8.61
N SER A 53 12.02 -11.56 -8.76
CA SER A 53 13.17 -12.42 -8.41
C SER A 53 14.45 -12.11 -9.18
N ARG A 54 14.35 -11.42 -10.32
CA ARG A 54 15.47 -11.02 -11.19
C ARG A 54 15.98 -9.59 -10.96
N VAL A 55 15.31 -8.79 -10.13
CA VAL A 55 15.70 -7.40 -9.84
C VAL A 55 16.54 -7.37 -8.57
N ARG A 56 17.82 -6.96 -8.64
CA ARG A 56 18.69 -6.84 -7.47
C ARG A 56 19.62 -5.61 -7.50
N PRO A 57 19.64 -4.78 -6.44
CA PRO A 57 18.56 -4.55 -5.45
C PRO A 57 17.50 -3.57 -6.00
N PRO A 58 16.19 -3.82 -5.79
CA PRO A 58 15.14 -2.90 -6.18
C PRO A 58 15.21 -1.61 -5.34
N THR A 59 15.13 -0.45 -5.99
CA THR A 59 15.06 0.82 -5.28
C THR A 59 13.74 0.95 -4.51
N HIS A 60 13.73 1.74 -3.44
CA HIS A 60 12.51 2.05 -2.69
C HIS A 60 11.40 2.58 -3.62
N GLU A 61 11.75 3.50 -4.51
CA GLU A 61 10.84 4.05 -5.52
C GLU A 61 10.26 2.98 -6.45
N ALA A 62 11.05 1.99 -6.88
CA ALA A 62 10.55 0.89 -7.70
C ALA A 62 9.53 0.02 -6.93
N ARG A 63 9.71 -0.15 -5.62
CA ARG A 63 8.75 -0.86 -4.76
C ARG A 63 7.47 -0.05 -4.57
N ILE A 64 7.56 1.26 -4.35
CA ILE A 64 6.41 2.16 -4.26
C ILE A 64 5.61 2.14 -5.56
N ARG A 65 6.26 2.31 -6.72
CA ARG A 65 5.58 2.26 -8.03
C ARG A 65 4.88 0.92 -8.27
N ASP A 66 5.50 -0.18 -7.89
CA ASP A 66 4.89 -1.50 -8.01
C ASP A 66 3.68 -1.70 -7.08
N LEU A 67 3.74 -1.11 -5.88
CA LEU A 67 2.64 -1.08 -4.92
C LEU A 67 1.47 -0.24 -5.46
N VAL A 68 1.72 1.02 -5.83
CA VAL A 68 0.75 1.93 -6.47
C VAL A 68 0.03 1.23 -7.61
N ARG A 69 0.79 0.63 -8.54
CA ARG A 69 0.25 -0.03 -9.73
C ARG A 69 -0.86 -1.02 -9.42
N GLY A 70 -0.82 -1.72 -8.29
CA GLY A 70 -2.01 -2.51 -8.00
C GLY A 70 -2.47 -2.58 -6.58
N LEU A 71 -2.36 -1.45 -5.90
CA LEU A 71 -3.55 -0.81 -5.35
C LEU A 71 -4.51 -0.42 -6.49
N VAL A 72 -4.04 0.30 -7.51
CA VAL A 72 -4.87 0.75 -8.65
C VAL A 72 -5.57 -0.41 -9.36
N GLU A 73 -4.83 -1.41 -9.86
CA GLU A 73 -5.40 -2.64 -10.45
C GLU A 73 -6.41 -3.38 -9.55
N ALA A 74 -6.29 -3.23 -8.23
CA ALA A 74 -7.10 -3.98 -7.28
C ALA A 74 -8.36 -3.24 -6.86
N VAL A 75 -8.40 -1.91 -6.97
CA VAL A 75 -9.49 -1.07 -6.46
C VAL A 75 -10.29 -0.44 -7.60
N GLU A 76 -9.61 -0.03 -8.66
CA GLU A 76 -10.23 0.72 -9.75
C GLU A 76 -10.82 -0.23 -10.80
N PRO A 77 -12.08 0.00 -11.23
CA PRO A 77 -12.70 -0.81 -12.28
C PRO A 77 -12.02 -0.58 -13.64
N GLU A 78 -11.52 0.64 -13.88
CA GLU A 78 -10.75 0.98 -15.08
C GLU A 78 -9.39 1.59 -14.70
N PRO A 79 -8.37 0.78 -14.38
CA PRO A 79 -7.04 1.23 -13.95
C PRO A 79 -6.38 2.27 -14.86
N ARG A 80 -6.65 2.21 -16.17
CA ARG A 80 -6.12 3.14 -17.19
C ARG A 80 -6.69 4.55 -17.09
N LEU A 81 -7.80 4.74 -16.38
CA LEU A 81 -8.51 6.03 -16.25
C LEU A 81 -8.21 6.76 -14.94
N VAL A 82 -7.34 6.21 -14.08
CA VAL A 82 -6.98 6.80 -12.77
C VAL A 82 -6.48 8.25 -12.88
N GLY A 83 -5.72 8.56 -13.94
CA GLY A 83 -5.25 9.92 -14.19
C GLY A 83 -4.57 10.56 -12.96
N PRO A 84 -4.94 11.80 -12.58
CA PRO A 84 -4.34 12.51 -11.45
C PRO A 84 -4.44 11.81 -10.09
N LEU A 85 -5.44 10.93 -9.88
CA LEU A 85 -5.61 10.18 -8.62
C LEU A 85 -4.41 9.27 -8.31
N VAL A 86 -3.53 9.01 -9.28
CA VAL A 86 -2.28 8.26 -9.04
C VAL A 86 -1.45 8.87 -7.92
N LYS A 87 -1.51 10.20 -7.72
CA LYS A 87 -0.81 10.88 -6.62
C LYS A 87 -1.36 10.55 -5.25
N ASP A 88 -2.67 10.39 -5.13
CA ASP A 88 -3.30 9.90 -3.90
C ASP A 88 -2.92 8.45 -3.61
N TYR A 89 -2.83 7.61 -4.66
CA TYR A 89 -2.33 6.25 -4.53
C TYR A 89 -0.84 6.19 -4.13
N GLU A 90 -0.01 7.13 -4.59
CA GLU A 90 1.38 7.28 -4.12
C GLU A 90 1.42 7.58 -2.61
N CYS A 91 0.64 8.55 -2.13
CA CYS A 91 0.53 8.86 -0.69
C CYS A 91 0.08 7.64 0.14
N VAL A 92 -0.92 6.90 -0.35
CA VAL A 92 -1.38 5.66 0.31
C VAL A 92 -0.29 4.59 0.34
N ALA A 93 0.46 4.41 -0.76
CA ALA A 93 1.54 3.44 -0.84
C ALA A 93 2.70 3.77 0.11
N GLU A 94 3.03 5.05 0.27
CA GLU A 94 4.02 5.52 1.24
C GLU A 94 3.57 5.28 2.68
N ALA A 95 2.31 5.60 3.02
CA ALA A 95 1.75 5.35 4.34
C ALA A 95 1.79 3.87 4.74
N ILE A 96 1.41 2.97 3.82
CA ILE A 96 1.49 1.51 4.03
C ILE A 96 2.93 1.07 4.24
N THR A 97 3.86 1.59 3.44
CA THR A 97 5.29 1.24 3.54
C THR A 97 5.90 1.71 4.86
N ALA A 98 5.54 2.91 5.31
CA ALA A 98 5.95 3.44 6.61
C ALA A 98 5.42 2.57 7.75
N ALA A 99 4.15 2.16 7.70
CA ALA A 99 3.54 1.30 8.72
C ALA A 99 4.23 -0.07 8.84
N VAL A 100 4.59 -0.69 7.71
CA VAL A 100 5.38 -1.94 7.72
C VAL A 100 6.77 -1.71 8.33
N SER A 101 7.44 -0.63 7.94
CA SER A 101 8.79 -0.31 8.42
C SER A 101 8.85 0.08 9.91
N LEU A 102 7.73 0.49 10.50
CA LEU A 102 7.59 0.72 11.94
C LEU A 102 7.32 -0.58 12.71
N SER A 103 6.69 -1.56 12.06
CA SER A 103 6.34 -2.85 12.66
C SER A 103 7.46 -3.87 12.60
N ASP A 104 8.42 -3.67 11.69
CA ASP A 104 9.65 -4.48 11.56
C ASP A 104 10.75 -4.08 12.56
N ARG A 105 10.53 -3.06 13.41
CA ARG A 105 11.48 -2.58 14.43
C ARG A 105 11.27 -3.21 15.79
#